data_AF-A0A6P0RUY1-F1
#
_entry.id   AF-A0A6P0RUY1-F1
#
_cell.length_a   1.000
_cell.length_b   1.000
_cell.length_c   1.000
_cell.angle_alpha   90.00
_cell.angle_beta   90.00
_cell.angle_gamma   90.00
#
_symmetry.space_group_name_H-M   'P 1'
#
loop_
_entity.id
_entity.type
_entity.pdbx_description
1 polymer ?
#
loop_
_entity_poly.entity_id
_entity_poly.type
_entity_poly.pdbx_seq_one_letter_code
_entity_poly.pdbx_strand_id
1 'polypeptide(L)' 'MQEIALLLFQVGKLAIGHASHISQMSPNAFRELLKQRHIPLYSYDVEYFELELKNLRELGRL' A
#
# COMPACT_ATOMS: atom_id res chain seq x y z
N MET A 1 -8.56 -5.42 16.57
CA MET A 1 -7.48 -4.46 16.21
C MET A 1 -6.87 -4.77 14.84
N GLN A 2 -6.52 -6.03 14.55
CA GLN A 2 -5.98 -6.44 13.24
C GLN A 2 -6.84 -5.99 12.04
N GLU A 3 -8.14 -6.28 12.06
CA GLU A 3 -9.02 -5.98 10.91
C GLU A 3 -9.21 -4.48 10.68
N ILE A 4 -9.14 -3.68 11.75
CA ILE A 4 -9.11 -2.21 11.67
C ILE A 4 -7.79 -1.74 11.07
N ALA A 5 -6.66 -2.33 11.47
CA ALA A 5 -5.35 -2.02 10.91
C ALA A 5 -5.27 -2.36 9.41
N LEU A 6 -5.88 -3.48 8.98
CA LEU A 6 -5.98 -3.84 7.57
C LEU A 6 -6.82 -2.85 6.78
N LEU A 7 -8.02 -2.50 7.27
CA LEU A 7 -8.89 -1.53 6.60
C LEU A 7 -8.19 -0.18 6.43
N LEU A 8 -7.59 0.33 7.51
CA LEU A 8 -6.89 1.62 7.50
C LEU A 8 -5.62 1.60 6.64
N PHE A 9 -4.91 0.47 6.59
CA PHE A 9 -3.78 0.29 5.66
C PHE A 9 -4.26 0.32 4.21
N GLN A 10 -5.32 -0.41 3.87
CA GLN A 10 -5.88 -0.48 2.52
C GLN A 10 -6.33 0.88 1.98
N VAL A 11 -6.92 1.72 2.83
CA VAL A 11 -7.33 3.08 2.43
C VAL A 11 -6.21 4.11 2.54
N GLY A 12 -4.96 3.68 2.71
CA GLY A 12 -3.77 4.55 2.76
C GLY A 12 -3.66 5.43 4.01
N LYS A 13 -4.43 5.14 5.08
CA LYS A 13 -4.42 5.91 6.33
C LYS A 13 -3.33 5.48 7.30
N LEU A 14 -2.77 4.28 7.14
CA LEU A 14 -1.64 3.79 7.93
C LEU A 14 -0.49 3.34 7.04
N ALA A 15 0.71 3.80 7.36
CA ALA A 15 1.93 3.17 6.88
C ALA A 15 2.12 1.80 7.56
N ILE A 16 2.88 0.91 6.90
CA ILE A 16 3.04 -0.48 7.35
C ILE A 16 3.56 -0.63 8.79
N GLY A 17 4.45 0.26 9.24
CA GLY A 17 4.97 0.23 10.61
C GLY A 17 3.91 0.57 11.67
N HIS A 18 3.00 1.52 11.36
CA HIS A 18 1.89 1.84 12.26
C HIS A 18 0.83 0.74 12.26
N ALA A 19 0.52 0.20 11.09
CA ALA A 19 -0.44 -0.89 10.96
C ALA A 19 0.05 -2.16 11.70
N SER A 20 1.33 -2.49 11.61
CA SER A 20 1.93 -3.60 12.36
C SER A 20 1.95 -3.35 13.87
N HIS A 21 2.29 -2.14 14.30
CA HIS A 21 2.29 -1.77 15.71
C HIS A 21 0.90 -1.88 16.36
N ILE A 22 -0.14 -1.31 15.72
CA ILE A 22 -1.51 -1.31 16.24
C ILE A 22 -2.11 -2.73 16.25
N SER A 23 -1.68 -3.58 15.32
CA SER A 23 -2.06 -4.99 15.30
C SER A 23 -1.15 -5.89 16.15
N GLN A 24 -0.25 -5.30 16.95
CA GLN A 24 0.66 -5.98 17.88
C GLN A 24 1.52 -7.06 17.22
N MET A 25 1.97 -6.80 15.99
CA MET A 25 2.80 -7.72 15.24
C MET A 25 4.03 -7.02 14.68
N SER A 26 5.05 -7.82 14.34
CA SER A 26 6.22 -7.30 13.64
C SER A 26 5.82 -6.82 12.24
N PRO A 27 6.54 -5.86 11.65
CA PRO A 27 6.30 -5.43 10.28
C PRO A 27 6.31 -6.59 9.27
N ASN A 28 7.15 -7.60 9.48
CA ASN A 28 7.21 -8.78 8.62
C ASN A 28 5.98 -9.68 8.76
N ALA A 29 5.48 -9.89 9.98
CA ALA A 29 4.23 -10.63 10.20
C ALA A 29 3.04 -9.92 9.54
N PHE A 30 3.00 -8.59 9.58
CA PHE A 30 1.97 -7.81 8.89
C PHE A 30 2.07 -7.93 7.37
N ARG A 31 3.29 -7.94 6.80
CA ARG A 31 3.50 -8.21 5.36
C ARG A 31 2.97 -9.58 4.94
N GLU A 32 3.24 -10.61 5.73
CA GLU A 32 2.73 -11.96 5.44
C GLU A 32 1.20 -12.03 5.55
N LEU A 33 0.61 -11.34 6.53
CA LEU A 33 -0.85 -11.22 6.63
C LEU A 33 -1.47 -10.55 5.39
N LEU A 34 -0.86 -9.47 4.90
CA LEU A 34 -1.31 -8.79 3.68
C LEU A 34 -1.28 -9.74 2.48
N LYS A 35 -0.21 -10.53 2.32
CA LYS A 35 -0.11 -11.55 1.26
C LYS A 35 -1.22 -12.60 1.36
N GLN A 36 -1.46 -13.16 2.55
CA GLN A 36 -2.52 -14.15 2.77
C GLN A 36 -3.91 -13.62 2.43
N ARG A 37 -4.13 -12.32 2.68
CA ARG A 37 -5.39 -11.62 2.38
C ARG A 37 -5.45 -11.03 0.97
N HIS A 38 -4.44 -11.27 0.13
CA HIS A 38 -4.31 -10.71 -1.23
C HIS A 38 -4.40 -9.18 -1.26
N ILE A 39 -3.90 -8.53 -0.21
CA ILE A 39 -3.86 -7.07 -0.11
C ILE A 39 -2.52 -6.59 -0.67
N PRO A 40 -2.51 -5.76 -1.72
CA PRO A 40 -1.28 -5.26 -2.30
C PRO A 40 -0.54 -4.37 -1.30
N LEU A 41 0.79 -4.49 -1.27
CA LEU A 41 1.63 -3.68 -0.39
C LEU A 41 1.69 -2.21 -0.85
N TYR A 42 1.52 -2.00 -2.15
CA TYR A 42 1.49 -0.71 -2.82
C TYR A 42 0.22 -0.69 -3.66
N SER A 43 -0.71 0.22 -3.38
CA SER A 43 -1.72 0.59 -4.36
C SER A 43 -1.10 1.66 -5.24
N TYR A 44 -0.85 1.34 -6.50
CA TYR A 44 -0.68 2.39 -7.50
C TYR A 44 -2.04 3.06 -7.67
N ASP A 45 -2.11 4.33 -7.33
CA ASP A 45 -3.24 5.13 -7.73
C ASP A 45 -3.20 5.25 -9.26
N VAL A 46 -4.25 4.79 -9.93
CA VAL A 46 -4.35 4.84 -11.40
C VAL A 46 -4.18 6.28 -11.87
N GLU A 47 -4.62 7.26 -11.08
CA GLU A 47 -4.46 8.68 -11.38
C GLU A 47 -2.98 9.09 -11.39
N TYR A 48 -2.17 8.57 -10.46
CA TYR A 48 -0.72 8.81 -10.45
C TYR A 48 -0.01 8.09 -11.60
N PHE A 49 -0.44 6.87 -11.94
CA PHE A 49 0.11 6.11 -13.05
C PHE A 49 -0.12 6.80 -14.40
N GLU A 50 -1.34 7.27 -14.65
CA GLU A 50 -1.69 8.02 -15.87
C GLU A 50 -0.92 9.35 -15.97
N LEU A 51 -0.75 10.05 -14.84
CA LEU A 51 0.05 11.27 -14.79
C LEU A 51 1.53 11.00 -15.08
N GLU A 52 2.08 9.91 -14.54
CA GLU A 52 3.47 9.52 -14.78
C GLU A 52 3.69 9.07 -16.23
N LEU A 53 2.75 8.31 -16.81
CA LEU A 53 2.74 7.98 -18.24
C LEU A 53 2.72 9.23 -19.12
N LYS A 54 1.87 10.21 -18.80
CA LYS A 54 1.80 11.48 -19.52
C LYS A 54 3.14 12.22 -19.45
N ASN A 55 3.70 12.38 -18.25
CA ASN A 55 4.99 13.05 -18.05
C ASN A 55 6.11 12.36 -18.82
N LEU A 56 6.16 11.03 -18.80
CA LEU A 56 7.18 10.27 -19.53
C LEU A 56 7.04 10.41 -21.05
N ARG A 57 5.82 10.45 -21.60
CA ARG A 57 5.58 10.75 -23.03
C ARG A 57 5.99 12.18 -23.39
N GLU A 58 5.65 13.17 -22.57
CA GLU A 58 6.03 14.57 -22.80
C GLU A 58 7.55 14.77 -22.75
N LEU A 59 8.26 13.98 -21.94
CA LEU A 59 9.72 13.97 -21.86
C LEU A 59 10.41 13.15 -22.96
N GLY A 60 9.66 12.47 -23.84
CA GLY A 60 10.19 11.59 -24.89
C GLY A 60 10.90 10.34 -24.34
N ARG A 61 10.50 9.88 -23.16
CA ARG A 61 11.09 8.73 -22.44
C ARG A 61 10.23 7.47 -22.52
N LEU A 62 9.19 7.50 -23.33
CA LEU A 62 8.28 6.39 -23.67
C LEU A 62 8.08 6.32 -25.18
#